data_AF-A0A1B6G544-F1
#
_entry.id   AF-A0A1B6G544-F1
#
_cell.length_a   1.000
_cell.length_b   1.000
_cell.length_c   1.000
_cell.angle_alpha   90.00
_cell.angle_beta   90.00
_cell.angle_gamma   90.00
#
_symmetry.space_group_name_H-M   'P 1'
#
loop_
_entity.id
_entity.type
_entity.pdbx_description
1 polymer ?
#
loop_
_entity_poly.entity_id
_entity_poly.type
_entity_poly.pdbx_seq_one_letter_code
_entity_poly.pdbx_strand_id
1 'polypeptide(L)'
;NVSKGLNHLLKSPFCIHPKTGKVCCPFKPKSAAKFDPTTVPTISELVEELRLYDQRQSEVNNEDEGNKRVKGYKKTSLNSSVHIFEEFLRKLEATWKGKRIEISDQKMEF
;
A
#
# COMPACT_ATOMS: atom_id res chain seq x y z
N ASN A 1 9.59 -12.71 -21.64
CA ASN A 1 11.00 -12.46 -21.27
C ASN A 1 11.18 -12.22 -19.77
N VAL A 2 10.38 -11.36 -19.13
CA VAL A 2 10.55 -11.01 -17.69
C VAL A 2 10.51 -12.21 -16.72
N SER A 3 9.81 -13.29 -17.04
CA SER A 3 9.74 -14.50 -16.17
C SER A 3 10.88 -15.51 -16.37
N LYS A 4 11.77 -15.31 -17.36
CA LYS A 4 12.74 -16.35 -17.79
C LYS A 4 14.08 -16.32 -17.06
N GLY A 5 14.44 -15.19 -16.44
CA GLY A 5 15.76 -14.98 -15.84
C GLY A 5 15.63 -14.43 -14.42
N LEU A 6 16.54 -14.82 -13.54
CA LEU A 6 16.55 -14.42 -12.12
C LEU A 6 17.00 -12.96 -11.92
N ASN A 7 17.76 -12.40 -12.86
CA ASN A 7 18.35 -11.06 -12.75
C ASN A 7 17.49 -9.94 -13.35
N HIS A 8 16.21 -10.19 -13.66
CA HIS A 8 15.35 -9.16 -14.20
C HIS A 8 14.95 -8.15 -13.14
N LEU A 9 15.21 -6.88 -13.43
CA LEU A 9 14.74 -5.77 -12.61
C LEU A 9 13.30 -5.45 -12.99
N LEU A 10 12.43 -5.43 -12.00
CA LEU A 10 11.03 -5.05 -12.15
C LEU A 10 10.73 -3.82 -11.31
N LYS A 11 9.73 -3.06 -11.76
CA LYS A 11 9.25 -1.89 -11.03
C LYS A 11 8.75 -2.29 -9.63
N SER A 12 9.15 -1.52 -8.62
CA SER A 12 8.63 -1.69 -7.26
C SER A 12 7.16 -1.24 -7.17
N PRO A 13 6.33 -1.88 -6.32
CA PRO A 13 4.99 -1.41 -6.02
C PRO A 13 5.03 0.01 -5.42
N PHE A 14 3.95 0.77 -5.63
CA PHE A 14 3.80 2.18 -5.22
C PHE A 14 4.78 3.18 -5.85
N CYS A 15 5.64 2.77 -6.79
CA CYS A 15 6.42 3.71 -7.58
C CYS A 15 5.54 4.66 -8.40
N ILE A 16 5.91 5.93 -8.47
CA ILE A 16 5.29 6.90 -9.37
C ILE A 16 5.74 6.64 -10.81
N HIS A 17 4.83 6.73 -11.76
CA HIS A 17 5.17 6.67 -13.17
C HIS A 17 5.58 8.07 -13.67
N PRO A 18 6.81 8.27 -14.18
CA PRO A 18 7.36 9.60 -14.42
C PRO A 18 6.56 10.42 -15.44
N LYS A 19 6.00 9.77 -16.47
CA LYS A 19 5.23 10.46 -17.52
C LYS A 19 3.79 10.81 -17.13
N THR A 20 3.17 10.01 -16.26
CA THR A 20 1.73 10.12 -15.96
C THR A 20 1.46 10.62 -14.55
N GLY A 21 2.47 10.67 -13.67
CA GLY A 21 2.32 11.00 -12.26
C GLY A 21 1.53 9.97 -11.45
N LYS A 22 1.04 8.90 -12.08
CA LYS A 22 0.20 7.88 -11.44
C LYS A 22 1.01 6.97 -10.52
N VAL A 23 0.41 6.61 -9.40
CA VAL A 23 0.99 5.67 -8.44
C VAL A 23 0.79 4.24 -8.94
N CYS A 24 1.80 3.38 -8.88
CA CYS A 24 1.65 1.96 -9.19
C CYS A 24 0.95 1.21 -8.04
N CYS A 25 -0.37 1.34 -7.98
CA CYS A 25 -1.20 0.76 -6.93
C CYS A 25 -1.43 -0.76 -7.12
N PRO A 26 -1.32 -1.56 -6.04
CA PRO A 26 -1.76 -2.96 -6.05
C PRO A 26 -3.26 -3.08 -6.30
N PHE A 27 -3.67 -4.13 -7.01
CA PHE A 27 -5.08 -4.44 -7.28
C PHE A 27 -5.38 -5.91 -6.99
N LYS A 28 -6.66 -6.23 -6.79
CA LYS A 28 -7.10 -7.60 -6.51
C LYS A 28 -7.15 -8.41 -7.81
N PRO A 29 -6.48 -9.57 -7.91
CA PRO A 29 -6.51 -10.39 -9.13
C PRO A 29 -7.93 -10.81 -9.53
N LYS A 30 -8.79 -11.11 -8.54
CA LYS A 30 -10.20 -11.51 -8.77
C LYS A 30 -11.05 -10.42 -9.42
N SER A 31 -10.66 -9.16 -9.28
CA SER A 31 -11.36 -8.01 -9.86
C SER A 31 -10.53 -7.31 -10.94
N ALA A 32 -9.53 -7.99 -11.52
CA ALA A 32 -8.66 -7.42 -12.54
C ALA A 32 -9.45 -6.89 -13.75
N ALA A 33 -10.52 -7.58 -14.17
CA ALA A 33 -11.40 -7.14 -15.26
C ALA A 33 -12.18 -5.85 -14.95
N LYS A 34 -12.35 -5.51 -13.68
CA LYS A 34 -13.04 -4.29 -13.22
C LYS A 34 -12.06 -3.17 -12.85
N PHE A 35 -10.75 -3.44 -12.89
CA PHE A 35 -9.75 -2.46 -12.51
C PHE A 35 -9.54 -1.47 -13.66
N ASP A 36 -9.82 -0.20 -13.38
CA ASP A 36 -9.64 0.88 -14.35
C ASP A 36 -8.32 1.64 -14.09
N PRO A 37 -7.32 1.53 -14.98
CA PRO A 37 -6.04 2.24 -14.84
C PRO A 37 -6.17 3.76 -14.96
N THR A 38 -7.31 4.27 -15.41
CA THR A 38 -7.57 5.71 -15.50
C THR A 38 -7.86 6.34 -14.14
N THR A 39 -8.49 5.58 -13.23
CA THR A 39 -8.95 6.01 -11.89
C THR A 39 -7.88 6.00 -10.80
N VAL A 40 -6.68 5.57 -11.13
CA VAL A 40 -5.56 5.47 -10.18
C VAL A 40 -5.04 6.87 -9.84
N PRO A 41 -4.86 7.19 -8.54
CA PRO A 41 -4.48 8.54 -8.13
C PRO A 41 -3.09 8.93 -8.62
N THR A 42 -2.95 10.20 -8.93
CA THR A 42 -1.68 10.86 -9.24
C THR A 42 -1.04 11.41 -7.98
N ILE A 43 0.29 11.61 -8.01
CA ILE A 43 1.01 12.22 -6.89
C ILE A 43 0.51 13.63 -6.56
N SER A 44 0.14 14.42 -7.57
CA SER A 44 -0.38 15.78 -7.39
C SER A 44 -1.72 15.78 -6.66
N GLU A 45 -2.62 14.86 -7.03
CA GLU A 45 -3.91 14.69 -6.34
C GLU A 45 -3.71 14.28 -4.87
N LEU A 46 -2.82 13.33 -4.60
CA LEU A 46 -2.55 12.88 -3.23
C LEU A 46 -1.98 13.99 -2.34
N VAL A 47 -1.12 14.85 -2.89
CA VAL A 47 -0.56 16.00 -2.17
C VAL A 47 -1.66 17.03 -1.87
N GLU A 48 -2.54 17.30 -2.83
CA GLU A 48 -3.63 18.25 -2.64
C GLU A 48 -4.69 17.72 -1.66
N GLU A 49 -5.04 16.42 -1.74
CA GLU A 49 -5.92 15.77 -0.76
C GLU A 49 -5.40 15.91 0.67
N LEU A 50 -4.08 15.72 0.88
CA LEU A 50 -3.46 15.88 2.18
C LEU A 50 -3.51 17.34 2.65
N ARG A 51 -3.21 18.29 1.77
CA ARG A 51 -3.27 19.73 2.06
C ARG A 51 -4.69 20.16 2.47
N LEU A 52 -5.71 19.77 1.70
CA LEU A 52 -7.11 20.05 1.97
C LEU A 52 -7.59 19.39 3.26
N TYR A 53 -7.06 18.22 3.60
CA TYR A 53 -7.36 17.56 4.87
C TYR A 53 -6.75 18.34 6.05
N ASP A 54 -5.47 18.73 5.95
CA ASP A 54 -4.78 19.45 7.02
C ASP A 54 -5.35 20.87 7.22
N GLN A 55 -5.78 21.55 6.14
CA GLN A 55 -6.51 22.83 6.22
C GLN A 55 -7.84 22.68 6.97
N ARG A 56 -8.68 21.72 6.57
CA ARG A 56 -9.93 21.44 7.29
C ARG A 56 -9.71 21.06 8.74
N GLN A 57 -8.62 20.35 9.03
CA GLN A 57 -8.28 19.97 10.40
C GLN A 57 -7.84 21.18 11.24
N SER A 58 -7.16 22.17 10.63
CA SER A 58 -6.77 23.41 11.30
C SER A 58 -7.94 24.35 11.63
N GLU A 59 -9.03 24.28 10.86
CA GLU A 59 -10.25 25.06 11.10
C GLU A 59 -11.13 24.47 12.21
N VAL A 60 -11.02 23.15 12.45
CA VAL A 60 -11.88 22.40 13.37
C VAL A 60 -11.23 22.15 14.74
N ASN A 61 -9.90 22.11 14.83
CA ASN A 61 -9.20 21.74 16.06
C ASN A 61 -8.55 22.96 16.77
N ASN A 62 -9.35 23.72 17.52
CA ASN A 62 -8.85 24.53 18.63
C ASN A 62 -8.75 23.72 19.94
N GLU A 63 -9.29 22.50 19.99
CA GLU A 63 -9.29 21.67 21.20
C GLU A 63 -9.14 20.20 20.79
N ASP A 64 -7.97 19.60 21.08
CA ASP A 64 -7.81 18.26 21.67
C ASP A 64 -6.45 17.63 21.26
N GLU A 65 -5.55 17.63 22.22
CA GLU A 65 -4.11 17.36 22.16
C GLU A 65 -3.80 15.85 22.31
N GLY A 66 -4.67 14.96 21.82
CA GLY A 66 -4.61 13.53 22.15
C GLY A 66 -4.41 12.54 21.00
N ASN A 67 -4.67 12.93 19.74
CA ASN A 67 -4.84 11.93 18.69
C ASN A 67 -3.53 11.61 17.95
N LYS A 68 -2.96 10.43 18.25
CA LYS A 68 -1.81 9.80 17.55
C LYS A 68 -1.73 10.23 16.10
N ARG A 69 -0.68 10.95 15.71
CA ARG A 69 -0.40 11.42 14.33
C ARG A 69 -0.85 10.39 13.29
N VAL A 70 -2.06 10.56 12.77
CA VAL A 70 -2.62 9.65 11.77
C VAL A 70 -1.73 9.77 10.54
N LYS A 71 -1.19 8.63 10.08
CA LYS A 71 -0.25 8.61 8.94
C LYS A 71 -0.92 9.23 7.71
N GLY A 72 -0.24 10.16 7.04
CA GLY A 72 -0.81 10.98 5.97
C GLY A 72 -1.52 10.20 4.86
N TYR A 73 -0.99 9.05 4.45
CA TYR A 73 -1.61 8.21 3.42
C TYR A 73 -3.03 7.73 3.77
N LYS A 74 -3.35 7.59 5.07
CA LYS A 74 -4.69 7.16 5.52
C LYS A 74 -5.76 8.22 5.24
N LYS A 75 -5.34 9.48 5.08
CA LYS A 75 -6.19 10.64 4.79
C LYS A 75 -6.44 10.83 3.29
N THR A 76 -5.80 10.01 2.44
CA THR A 76 -5.79 10.15 0.98
C THR A 76 -6.45 8.94 0.29
N SER A 77 -6.77 9.08 -0.99
CA SER A 77 -7.28 8.02 -1.86
C SER A 77 -6.34 6.80 -1.97
N LEU A 78 -5.04 6.98 -1.65
CA LEU A 78 -4.05 5.92 -1.57
C LEU A 78 -4.36 4.85 -0.50
N ASN A 79 -5.12 5.21 0.55
CA ASN A 79 -5.45 4.29 1.64
C ASN A 79 -6.08 2.98 1.15
N SER A 80 -6.96 3.06 0.14
CA SER A 80 -7.61 1.90 -0.47
C SER A 80 -6.61 0.88 -1.02
N SER A 81 -5.58 1.38 -1.72
CA SER A 81 -4.53 0.57 -2.35
C SER A 81 -3.58 -0.03 -1.32
N VAL A 82 -3.29 0.72 -0.25
CA VAL A 82 -2.50 0.22 0.89
C VAL A 82 -3.24 -0.93 1.57
N HIS A 83 -4.55 -0.83 1.73
CA HIS A 83 -5.34 -1.89 2.38
C HIS A 83 -5.35 -3.20 1.56
N ILE A 84 -5.40 -3.11 0.23
CA ILE A 84 -5.24 -4.28 -0.65
C ILE A 84 -3.87 -4.94 -0.43
N PHE A 85 -2.81 -4.15 -0.28
CA PHE A 85 -1.47 -4.65 -0.03
C PHE A 85 -1.33 -5.26 1.37
N GLU A 86 -1.90 -4.63 2.39
CA GLU A 86 -1.94 -5.18 3.75
C GLU A 86 -2.67 -6.53 3.80
N GLU A 87 -3.78 -6.68 3.07
CA GLU A 87 -4.49 -7.95 2.94
C GLU A 87 -3.59 -9.04 2.33
N PHE A 88 -2.79 -8.69 1.33
CA PHE A 88 -1.78 -9.59 0.75
C PHE A 88 -0.70 -9.97 1.76
N LEU A 89 -0.13 -8.99 2.48
CA LEU A 89 0.90 -9.23 3.48
C LEU A 89 0.42 -10.12 4.63
N ARG A 90 -0.82 -9.94 5.11
CA ARG A 90 -1.39 -10.80 6.16
C ARG A 90 -1.49 -12.26 5.73
N LYS A 91 -1.89 -12.52 4.47
CA LYS A 91 -1.95 -13.88 3.92
C LYS A 91 -0.55 -14.49 3.76
N LEU A 92 0.41 -13.68 3.35
CA LEU A 92 1.81 -14.09 3.25
C LEU A 92 2.38 -14.43 4.64
N GLU A 93 2.16 -13.57 5.63
CA GLU A 93 2.59 -13.82 7.01
C GLU A 93 2.00 -15.13 7.56
N ALA A 94 0.70 -15.37 7.35
CA ALA A 94 0.04 -16.60 7.79
C ALA A 94 0.65 -17.86 7.16
N THR A 95 0.99 -17.82 5.86
CA THR A 95 1.63 -18.96 5.18
C THR A 95 3.05 -19.21 5.67
N TRP A 96 3.77 -18.16 6.06
CA TRP A 96 5.14 -18.29 6.58
C TRP A 96 5.19 -18.71 8.04
N LYS A 97 4.21 -18.35 8.87
CA LYS A 97 4.12 -18.81 10.27
C LYS A 97 4.05 -20.33 10.36
N GLY A 98 3.22 -20.98 9.55
CA GLY A 98 3.13 -22.46 9.52
C GLY A 98 4.46 -23.12 9.15
N LYS A 99 5.10 -22.65 8.08
CA LYS A 99 6.40 -23.19 7.63
C LYS A 99 7.54 -22.93 8.61
N ARG A 100 7.53 -21.78 9.30
CA ARG A 100 8.56 -21.47 10.30
C ARG A 100 8.49 -22.40 11.50
N ILE A 101 7.28 -22.76 11.94
CA ILE A 101 7.08 -23.73 13.03
C ILE A 101 7.61 -25.10 12.58
N GLU A 102 7.22 -25.58 11.41
CA GLU A 102 7.73 -26.84 10.84
C GLU A 102 9.26 -26.86 10.73
N ILE A 103 9.88 -25.75 10.31
CA ILE A 103 11.34 -25.63 10.21
C ILE A 103 12.00 -25.58 11.61
N SER A 104 11.38 -24.93 12.60
CA SER A 104 11.87 -24.90 13.99
C SER A 104 11.83 -26.30 14.61
N ASP A 105 10.71 -27.01 14.44
CA ASP A 105 10.51 -28.37 14.93
C ASP A 105 11.50 -29.34 14.29
N GLN A 106 11.77 -29.20 12.98
CA GLN A 106 12.80 -29.98 12.29
C GLN A 106 14.23 -29.69 12.77
N LYS A 107 14.50 -28.46 13.22
CA LYS A 107 15.83 -28.06 13.72
C LYS A 107 16.00 -28.29 15.22
N MET A 108 14.95 -28.67 15.95
CA MET A 108 14.93 -28.77 17.41
C MET A 108 15.39 -27.48 18.11
N GLU A 109 15.23 -26.33 17.43
CA GLU A 109 15.47 -25.00 17.99
C GLU A 109 14.12 -24.51 18.52
N PHE A 110 13.91 -24.66 19.83
CA PHE A 110 12.72 -24.19 20.56
C PHE A 110 12.93 -22.77 21.10
#